data_AF-A0A645GXX8-F1
#
_entry.id   AF-A0A645GXX8-F1
#
_cell.length_a   1.000
_cell.length_b   1.000
_cell.length_c   1.000
_cell.angle_alpha   90.00
_cell.angle_beta   90.00
_cell.angle_gamma   90.00
#
_symmetry.space_group_name_H-M   'P 1'
#
loop_
_entity.id
_entity.type
_entity.pdbx_description
1 polymer ?
#
loop_
_entity_poly.entity_id
_entity_poly.type
_entity_poly.pdbx_seq_one_letter_code
_entity_poly.pdbx_strand_id
1 'polypeptide(L)'
;MRLFYVALTRVKENAILIDYSNEEEPSPIDLPLAKSFHSFLKFVSFRNGMVKQYQKTDVELIDTDKKGETTQSSLIIKSIEMAKDKIETRRPSMISVSEDQNQYVALGTKIHYLLEIANYETKDTNFIKDSKLRKCVDRVLNDELFNGINNSNLRHEFEFFDEENGVNGIIDCLIIRQNQVDIVDFKLKNINKEEYIDQVNAYRNYISKLTSLPVRAYLLAVVTGEKEEVYE
;
A
#
# COMPACT_ATOMS: atom_id res chain seq x y z
N MET A 1 -6.35 7.69 -6.59
CA MET A 1 -5.45 8.34 -5.60
C MET A 1 -4.82 7.34 -4.65
N ARG A 2 -5.59 6.57 -3.86
CA ARG A 2 -5.03 5.63 -2.86
C ARG A 2 -4.02 4.62 -3.42
N LEU A 3 -4.37 3.86 -4.47
CA LEU A 3 -3.43 2.91 -5.10
C LEU A 3 -2.15 3.57 -5.62
N PHE A 4 -2.25 4.81 -6.12
CA PHE A 4 -1.10 5.56 -6.60
C PHE A 4 -0.22 6.08 -5.45
N TYR A 5 -0.83 6.53 -4.34
CA TYR A 5 -0.12 6.86 -3.11
C TYR A 5 0.67 5.64 -2.58
N VAL A 6 0.01 4.48 -2.48
CA VAL A 6 0.65 3.21 -2.05
C VAL A 6 1.83 2.86 -2.94
N ALA A 7 1.70 3.00 -4.26
CA ALA A 7 2.79 2.76 -5.20
C ALA A 7 3.98 3.71 -4.98
N LEU A 8 3.73 4.99 -4.68
CA LEU A 8 4.79 5.98 -4.44
C LEU A 8 5.46 5.82 -3.07
N THR A 9 4.74 5.39 -2.02
CA THR A 9 5.31 5.28 -0.67
C THR A 9 6.01 3.96 -0.39
N ARG A 10 5.77 2.92 -1.21
CA ARG A 10 6.37 1.58 -1.04
C ARG A 10 7.47 1.24 -2.02
N VAL A 11 7.73 2.10 -3.00
CA VAL A 11 8.78 1.86 -3.97
C VAL A 11 10.14 1.87 -3.27
N LYS A 12 10.93 0.82 -3.46
CA LYS A 12 12.31 0.73 -2.95
C LYS A 12 13.32 1.46 -3.85
N GLU A 13 12.85 1.90 -5.00
CA GLU A 13 13.60 2.52 -6.10
C GLU A 13 12.99 3.88 -6.47
N ASN A 14 13.68 4.68 -7.27
CA ASN A 14 13.15 5.99 -7.67
C ASN A 14 11.99 5.83 -8.68
N ALA A 15 10.82 6.39 -8.37
CA ALA A 15 9.70 6.48 -9.31
C ALA A 15 9.87 7.71 -10.23
N ILE A 16 9.81 7.49 -11.55
CA ILE A 16 9.85 8.56 -12.55
C ILE A 16 8.46 8.73 -13.14
N LEU A 17 7.85 9.90 -12.92
CA LEU A 17 6.58 10.28 -13.52
C LEU A 17 6.84 11.18 -14.72
N ILE A 18 6.37 10.76 -15.91
CA ILE A 18 6.47 11.55 -17.14
C ILE A 18 5.11 12.21 -17.36
N ASP A 19 5.11 13.54 -17.44
CA ASP A 19 3.94 14.35 -17.74
C ASP A 19 4.21 15.20 -18.99
N TYR A 20 3.26 15.21 -19.93
CA TYR A 20 3.35 16.03 -21.14
C TYR A 20 2.64 17.35 -20.89
N SER A 21 3.41 18.45 -20.89
CA SER A 21 2.85 19.80 -20.79
C SER A 21 2.66 20.41 -22.17
N ASN A 22 1.43 20.74 -22.53
CA ASN A 22 1.16 21.72 -23.59
C ASN A 22 1.04 23.10 -22.93
N GLU A 23 1.69 24.11 -23.50
CA GLU A 23 1.73 25.48 -22.94
C GLU A 23 0.35 26.18 -22.94
N GLU A 24 -0.63 25.64 -23.67
CA GLU A 24 -1.95 26.25 -23.84
C GLU A 24 -3.02 25.81 -22.83
N GLU A 25 -2.69 24.97 -21.85
CA GLU A 25 -3.71 24.50 -20.91
C GLU A 25 -3.96 25.48 -19.76
N PRO A 26 -5.23 25.72 -19.39
CA PRO A 26 -5.59 26.76 -18.43
C PRO A 26 -5.05 26.46 -17.02
N SER A 27 -4.89 27.57 -16.27
CA SER A 27 -4.58 27.69 -14.84
C SER A 27 -5.19 26.60 -13.95
N PRO A 28 -4.61 26.33 -12.76
CA PRO A 28 -4.99 25.21 -11.88
C PRO A 28 -6.49 24.99 -11.83
N ILE A 29 -6.91 23.78 -12.20
CA ILE A 29 -8.30 23.33 -12.16
C ILE A 29 -8.71 23.25 -10.68
N ASP A 30 -9.86 23.79 -10.31
CA ASP A 30 -10.41 23.59 -8.96
C ASP A 30 -10.55 22.10 -8.64
N LEU A 31 -10.15 21.68 -7.43
CA LEU A 31 -10.15 20.27 -7.03
C LEU A 31 -11.47 19.52 -7.31
N PRO A 32 -12.67 20.10 -7.09
CA PRO A 32 -13.94 19.45 -7.43
C PRO A 32 -14.14 19.17 -8.93
N LEU A 33 -13.41 19.87 -9.80
CA LEU A 33 -13.46 19.70 -11.25
C LEU A 33 -12.40 18.70 -11.76
N ALA A 34 -11.54 18.17 -10.88
CA ALA A 34 -10.52 17.20 -11.25
C ALA A 34 -11.15 15.83 -11.57
N LYS A 35 -11.27 15.52 -12.86
CA LYS A 35 -11.84 14.26 -13.37
C LYS A 35 -10.81 13.14 -13.56
N SER A 36 -9.52 13.45 -13.43
CA SER A 36 -8.43 12.51 -13.65
C SER A 36 -7.25 12.79 -12.74
N PHE A 37 -6.35 11.82 -12.60
CA PHE A 37 -5.11 11.98 -11.85
C PHE A 37 -4.24 13.11 -12.42
N HIS A 38 -4.18 13.23 -13.75
CA HIS A 38 -3.49 14.32 -14.41
C HIS A 38 -4.11 15.70 -14.09
N SER A 39 -5.44 15.80 -14.00
CA SER A 39 -6.13 17.02 -13.55
C SER A 39 -5.82 17.37 -12.08
N PHE A 40 -5.65 16.36 -11.23
CA PHE A 40 -5.23 16.56 -9.84
C PHE A 40 -3.78 17.09 -9.74
N LEU A 41 -2.86 16.58 -10.56
CA LEU A 41 -1.47 17.08 -10.60
C LEU A 41 -1.39 18.55 -11.01
N LYS A 42 -2.30 18.99 -11.89
CA LYS A 42 -2.46 20.40 -12.26
C LYS A 42 -2.97 21.26 -11.10
N PHE A 43 -3.95 20.79 -10.33
CA PHE A 43 -4.51 21.49 -9.17
C PHE A 43 -3.42 21.82 -8.13
N VAL A 44 -2.64 20.82 -7.71
CA VAL A 44 -1.60 21.01 -6.67
C VAL A 44 -0.38 21.79 -7.15
N SER A 45 -0.41 22.33 -8.38
CA SER A 45 0.70 23.04 -9.00
C SER A 45 2.00 22.22 -8.92
N PHE A 46 1.91 20.90 -9.11
CA PHE A 46 3.02 19.95 -8.96
C PHE A 46 4.28 20.39 -9.73
N ARG A 47 4.08 21.11 -10.84
CA ARG A 47 5.11 21.62 -11.73
C ARG A 47 5.96 22.77 -11.14
N ASN A 48 5.51 23.49 -10.12
CA ASN A 48 6.13 24.73 -9.64
C ASN A 48 7.35 24.57 -8.71
N GLY A 49 8.01 23.41 -8.70
CA GLY A 49 9.22 23.23 -7.91
C GLY A 49 9.74 21.79 -7.78
N MET A 50 8.93 20.79 -8.15
CA MET A 50 9.28 19.37 -8.01
C MET A 50 9.61 18.67 -9.34
N VAL A 51 9.51 19.38 -10.47
CA VAL A 51 9.66 18.78 -11.80
C VAL A 51 10.93 19.32 -12.47
N LYS A 52 11.81 18.41 -12.89
CA LYS A 52 12.89 18.77 -13.81
C LYS A 52 12.30 18.90 -15.20
N GLN A 53 12.41 20.07 -15.80
CA GLN A 53 12.01 20.29 -17.18
C GLN A 53 13.07 19.72 -18.11
N TYR A 54 12.64 18.88 -19.05
CA TYR A 54 13.47 18.37 -20.13
C TYR A 54 12.90 18.89 -21.45
N GLN A 55 13.74 19.47 -22.31
CA GLN A 55 13.30 19.79 -23.66
C GLN A 55 13.19 18.50 -24.46
N LYS A 56 12.07 18.37 -25.19
CA LYS A 56 11.90 17.29 -26.15
C LYS A 56 12.88 17.52 -27.29
N THR A 57 13.97 16.76 -27.32
CA THR A 57 14.78 16.60 -28.53
C THR A 57 14.09 15.57 -29.40
N ASP A 58 13.95 15.84 -30.70
CA ASP A 58 13.58 14.81 -31.65
C ASP A 58 14.72 13.79 -31.70
N VAL A 59 14.50 12.65 -31.05
CA VAL A 59 15.37 11.50 -31.16
C VAL A 59 14.80 10.65 -32.28
N GLU A 60 15.54 10.54 -33.38
CA GLU A 60 15.25 9.47 -34.34
C GLU A 60 15.39 8.15 -33.57
N LEU A 61 14.27 7.43 -33.43
CA LEU A 61 14.29 6.06 -32.97
C LEU A 61 15.07 5.27 -34.03
N ILE A 62 16.35 5.04 -33.77
CA ILE A 62 17.16 4.14 -34.57
C ILE A 62 16.50 2.76 -34.43
N ASP A 63 15.80 2.34 -35.48
CA ASP A 63 15.28 0.99 -35.60
C ASP A 63 16.47 0.02 -35.64
N THR A 64 16.77 -0.60 -34.51
CA THR A 64 17.93 -1.49 -34.33
C THR A 64 17.72 -2.88 -34.92
N ASP A 65 16.68 -3.10 -35.73
CA ASP A 65 16.52 -4.35 -36.49
C ASP A 65 17.51 -4.52 -37.66
N LYS A 66 18.40 -3.54 -37.88
CA LYS A 66 19.59 -3.75 -38.72
C LYS A 66 20.79 -4.11 -37.85
N LYS A 67 21.15 -5.39 -37.87
CA LYS A 67 22.44 -5.97 -37.42
C LYS A 67 23.59 -4.96 -37.59
N GLY A 68 23.96 -4.30 -36.49
CA GLY A 68 25.03 -3.31 -36.44
C GLY A 68 25.44 -3.09 -35.00
N GLU A 69 26.74 -3.27 -34.75
CA GLU A 69 27.46 -3.30 -33.48
C GLU A 69 26.86 -2.52 -32.30
N THR A 70 26.58 -3.25 -31.21
CA THR A 70 26.13 -2.73 -29.92
C THR A 70 27.22 -1.87 -29.28
N THR A 71 27.22 -0.56 -29.55
CA THR A 71 27.92 0.39 -28.67
C THR A 71 27.04 0.61 -27.45
N GLN A 72 27.40 -0.03 -26.33
CA GLN A 72 26.78 0.24 -25.03
C GLN A 72 27.08 1.69 -24.63
N SER A 73 26.18 2.62 -24.94
CA SER A 73 26.16 3.92 -24.29
C SER A 73 25.64 3.72 -22.86
N SER A 74 26.57 3.72 -21.89
CA SER A 74 26.24 3.66 -20.47
C SER A 74 25.54 4.95 -20.05
N LEU A 75 24.30 4.82 -19.57
CA LEU A 75 23.52 5.92 -19.03
C LEU A 75 24.12 6.31 -17.67
N ILE A 76 24.89 7.40 -17.62
CA ILE A 76 25.50 7.88 -16.37
C ILE A 76 24.44 8.62 -15.56
N ILE A 77 23.79 7.91 -14.64
CA ILE A 77 22.85 8.47 -13.68
C ILE A 77 23.66 9.18 -12.59
N LYS A 78 23.61 10.52 -12.55
CA LYS A 78 24.15 11.30 -11.43
C LYS A 78 23.19 11.22 -10.24
N SER A 79 23.60 10.55 -9.17
CA SER A 79 22.88 10.53 -7.90
C SER A 79 22.86 11.94 -7.28
N ILE A 80 21.69 12.37 -6.83
CA ILE A 80 21.55 13.54 -5.97
C ILE A 80 21.47 13.01 -4.54
N GLU A 81 22.50 13.27 -3.74
CA GLU A 81 22.45 12.97 -2.31
C GLU A 81 21.62 14.05 -1.62
N MET A 82 20.42 13.69 -1.19
CA MET A 82 19.66 14.49 -0.23
C MET A 82 20.05 14.04 1.17
N ALA A 83 20.23 14.99 2.09
CA ALA A 83 20.44 14.68 3.50
C ALA A 83 19.25 13.84 4.00
N LYS A 84 19.52 12.58 4.34
CA LYS A 84 18.57 11.69 5.00
C LYS A 84 18.78 11.86 6.49
N ASP A 85 17.92 12.62 7.15
CA ASP A 85 17.84 12.50 8.60
C ASP A 85 17.44 11.06 8.91
N LYS A 86 18.34 10.33 9.56
CA LYS A 86 18.06 9.00 10.08
C LYS A 86 17.10 9.17 11.24
N ILE A 87 15.80 9.15 10.96
CA ILE A 87 14.80 8.95 12.00
C ILE A 87 14.90 7.46 12.38
N GLU A 88 15.39 7.16 13.58
CA GLU A 88 15.33 5.83 14.15
C GLU A 88 13.86 5.48 14.47
N THR A 89 13.10 5.08 13.45
CA THR A 89 11.70 4.65 13.61
C THR A 89 11.65 3.18 13.98
N ARG A 90 10.96 2.83 15.07
CA ARG A 90 10.64 1.43 15.37
C ARG A 90 9.44 0.99 14.53
N ARG A 91 9.67 0.02 13.64
CA ARG A 91 8.62 -0.67 12.87
C ARG A 91 8.24 -1.97 13.56
N PRO A 92 7.03 -2.11 14.11
CA PRO A 92 6.59 -3.34 14.78
C PRO A 92 6.61 -4.57 13.87
N SER A 93 6.56 -4.41 12.55
CA SER A 93 6.45 -5.50 11.57
C SER A 93 7.78 -6.12 11.12
N MET A 94 8.92 -5.66 11.63
CA MET A 94 10.22 -5.96 11.03
C MET A 94 10.85 -7.23 11.62
N ILE A 95 10.60 -8.39 10.99
CA ILE A 95 11.27 -9.67 11.28
C ILE A 95 12.38 -9.91 10.24
N SER A 96 13.55 -10.42 10.66
CA SER A 96 14.65 -10.83 9.76
C SER A 96 14.30 -12.13 9.03
N VAL A 97 14.48 -12.15 7.70
CA VAL A 97 13.94 -13.20 6.82
C VAL A 97 15.04 -14.06 6.16
N SER A 98 14.92 -15.39 6.18
CA SER A 98 15.80 -16.35 5.47
C SER A 98 15.28 -16.74 4.07
N GLU A 99 16.08 -17.42 3.24
CA GLU A 99 15.73 -17.73 1.83
C GLU A 99 14.44 -18.57 1.66
N ASP A 100 14.19 -19.59 2.49
CA ASP A 100 12.92 -20.35 2.46
C ASP A 100 11.72 -19.52 2.92
N GLN A 101 11.96 -18.55 3.81
CA GLN A 101 10.92 -17.63 4.24
C GLN A 101 10.50 -16.66 3.12
N ASN A 102 11.34 -16.40 2.11
CA ASN A 102 10.98 -15.52 0.99
C ASN A 102 9.76 -16.03 0.21
N GLN A 103 9.61 -17.35 0.04
CA GLN A 103 8.44 -17.90 -0.67
C GLN A 103 7.14 -17.72 0.14
N TYR A 104 7.20 -17.93 1.46
CA TYR A 104 6.07 -17.70 2.34
C TYR A 104 5.72 -16.21 2.47
N VAL A 105 6.73 -15.34 2.50
CA VAL A 105 6.55 -13.89 2.49
C VAL A 105 5.89 -13.46 1.17
N ALA A 106 6.40 -13.90 0.01
CA ALA A 106 5.80 -13.59 -1.28
C ALA A 106 4.35 -14.08 -1.40
N LEU A 107 4.06 -15.27 -0.86
CA LEU A 107 2.70 -15.80 -0.79
C LEU A 107 1.80 -14.92 0.10
N GLY A 108 2.28 -14.53 1.28
CA GLY A 108 1.57 -13.62 2.18
C GLY A 108 1.26 -12.28 1.52
N THR A 109 2.26 -11.63 0.92
CA THR A 109 2.12 -10.37 0.17
C THR A 109 1.08 -10.51 -0.94
N LYS A 110 1.08 -11.63 -1.67
CA LYS A 110 0.11 -11.87 -2.74
C LYS A 110 -1.32 -12.00 -2.20
N ILE A 111 -1.52 -12.68 -1.07
CA ILE A 111 -2.85 -12.80 -0.45
C ILE A 111 -3.32 -11.44 0.08
N HIS A 112 -2.45 -10.68 0.74
CA HIS A 112 -2.76 -9.31 1.20
C HIS A 112 -3.23 -8.42 0.04
N TYR A 113 -2.50 -8.43 -1.08
CA TYR A 113 -2.90 -7.69 -2.27
C TYR A 113 -4.27 -8.12 -2.80
N LEU A 114 -4.54 -9.44 -2.85
CA LEU A 114 -5.85 -9.94 -3.30
C LEU A 114 -6.97 -9.51 -2.37
N LEU A 115 -6.73 -9.46 -1.06
CA LEU A 115 -7.68 -8.96 -0.06
C LEU A 115 -7.90 -7.45 -0.19
N GLU A 116 -6.90 -6.67 -0.59
CA GLU A 116 -7.05 -5.23 -0.83
C GLU A 116 -7.97 -4.93 -2.02
N ILE A 117 -7.84 -5.70 -3.11
CA ILE A 117 -8.60 -5.46 -4.35
C ILE A 117 -9.94 -6.21 -4.41
N ALA A 118 -10.22 -7.07 -3.44
CA ALA A 118 -11.46 -7.81 -3.36
C ALA A 118 -12.66 -6.87 -3.12
N ASN A 119 -13.83 -7.27 -3.60
CA ASN A 119 -15.07 -6.60 -3.26
C ASN A 119 -15.74 -7.31 -2.08
N TYR A 120 -15.77 -6.67 -0.91
CA TYR A 120 -16.33 -7.25 0.32
C TYR A 120 -17.86 -7.28 0.35
N GLU A 121 -18.50 -6.47 -0.49
CA GLU A 121 -19.97 -6.47 -0.63
C GLU A 121 -20.44 -7.65 -1.49
N THR A 122 -19.82 -7.86 -2.66
CA THR A 122 -20.20 -8.98 -3.56
C THR A 122 -19.50 -10.29 -3.22
N LYS A 123 -18.35 -10.21 -2.55
CA LYS A 123 -17.45 -11.33 -2.24
C LYS A 123 -17.05 -12.16 -3.47
N ASP A 124 -17.03 -11.54 -4.65
CA ASP A 124 -16.66 -12.21 -5.90
C ASP A 124 -15.14 -12.43 -5.98
N THR A 125 -14.73 -13.69 -6.12
CA THR A 125 -13.32 -14.10 -6.23
C THR A 125 -13.00 -14.79 -7.56
N ASN A 126 -13.88 -14.69 -8.57
CA ASN A 126 -13.68 -15.30 -9.88
C ASN A 126 -12.44 -14.78 -10.62
N PHE A 127 -11.96 -13.59 -10.29
CA PHE A 127 -10.72 -13.02 -10.85
C PHE A 127 -9.45 -13.76 -10.38
N ILE A 128 -9.54 -14.60 -9.33
CA ILE A 128 -8.42 -15.34 -8.76
C ILE A 128 -8.32 -16.72 -9.42
N LYS A 129 -7.41 -16.85 -10.39
CA LYS A 129 -7.19 -18.09 -11.14
C LYS A 129 -6.60 -19.22 -10.29
N ASP A 130 -5.72 -18.89 -9.35
CA ASP A 130 -5.09 -19.88 -8.48
C ASP A 130 -6.08 -20.35 -7.40
N SER A 131 -6.42 -21.63 -7.44
CA SER A 131 -7.43 -22.20 -6.53
C SER A 131 -7.02 -22.18 -5.05
N LYS A 132 -5.72 -22.23 -4.73
CA LYS A 132 -5.23 -22.17 -3.35
C LYS A 132 -5.33 -20.74 -2.82
N LEU A 133 -4.95 -19.75 -3.63
CA LEU A 133 -5.09 -18.33 -3.28
C LEU A 133 -6.56 -17.97 -3.12
N ARG A 134 -7.41 -18.41 -4.06
CA ARG A 134 -8.85 -18.16 -4.02
C ARG A 134 -9.47 -18.69 -2.73
N LYS A 135 -9.13 -19.93 -2.34
CA LYS A 135 -9.58 -20.50 -1.05
C LYS A 135 -9.15 -19.69 0.17
N CYS A 136 -7.95 -19.10 0.16
CA CYS A 136 -7.50 -18.25 1.27
C CYS A 136 -8.31 -16.95 1.33
N VAL A 137 -8.51 -16.31 0.18
CA VAL A 137 -9.31 -15.07 0.08
C VAL A 137 -10.77 -15.33 0.44
N ASP A 138 -11.40 -16.37 -0.13
CA ASP A 138 -12.76 -16.79 0.18
C ASP A 138 -12.96 -17.00 1.68
N ARG A 139 -11.97 -17.58 2.36
CA ARG A 139 -12.04 -17.83 3.78
C ARG A 139 -12.12 -16.52 4.59
N VAL A 140 -11.29 -15.54 4.25
CA VAL A 140 -11.29 -14.23 4.91
C VAL A 140 -12.59 -13.48 4.60
N LEU A 141 -13.00 -13.40 3.34
CA LEU A 141 -14.21 -12.68 2.93
C LEU A 141 -15.47 -13.25 3.57
N ASN A 142 -15.49 -14.55 3.87
CA ASN A 142 -16.62 -15.23 4.51
C ASN A 142 -16.53 -15.29 6.05
N ASP A 143 -15.48 -14.73 6.67
CA ASP A 143 -15.44 -14.58 8.12
C ASP A 143 -16.53 -13.61 8.59
N GLU A 144 -17.09 -13.88 9.77
CA GLU A 144 -18.14 -13.06 10.38
C GLU A 144 -17.74 -11.60 10.60
N LEU A 145 -16.45 -11.29 10.76
CA LEU A 145 -15.93 -9.92 10.82
C LEU A 145 -16.30 -9.12 9.56
N PHE A 146 -16.45 -9.77 8.41
CA PHE A 146 -16.74 -9.10 7.15
C PHE A 146 -18.22 -9.22 6.73
N ASN A 147 -19.10 -9.66 7.63
CA ASN A 147 -20.53 -9.68 7.36
C ASN A 147 -21.13 -8.26 7.33
N GLY A 148 -21.90 -7.98 6.28
CA GLY A 148 -22.55 -6.68 6.08
C GLY A 148 -21.57 -5.52 5.84
N ILE A 149 -20.30 -5.83 5.57
CA ILE A 149 -19.26 -4.84 5.29
C ILE A 149 -19.26 -4.49 3.81
N ASN A 150 -19.25 -3.20 3.52
CA ASN A 150 -18.99 -2.68 2.18
C ASN A 150 -17.55 -2.16 2.08
N ASN A 151 -17.06 -1.97 0.86
CA ASN A 151 -15.71 -1.46 0.64
C ASN A 151 -15.47 -0.06 1.23
N SER A 152 -16.52 0.75 1.43
CA SER A 152 -16.40 2.09 2.02
C SER A 152 -16.10 2.05 3.53
N ASN A 153 -16.45 0.96 4.21
CA ASN A 153 -16.09 0.73 5.61
C ASN A 153 -14.60 0.41 5.79
N LEU A 154 -13.91 -0.01 4.72
CA LEU A 154 -12.57 -0.59 4.81
C LEU A 154 -11.49 0.43 4.50
N ARG A 155 -10.39 0.36 5.24
CA ARG A 155 -9.09 0.95 4.87
C ARG A 155 -8.06 -0.16 4.93
N HIS A 156 -7.66 -0.64 3.76
CA HIS A 156 -6.51 -1.54 3.68
C HIS A 156 -5.22 -0.74 3.75
N GLU A 157 -4.20 -1.35 4.35
CA GLU A 157 -2.85 -0.80 4.40
C GLU A 157 -2.80 0.62 4.97
N PHE A 158 -3.51 0.82 6.08
CA PHE A 158 -3.59 2.11 6.75
C PHE A 158 -2.26 2.40 7.45
N GLU A 159 -1.46 3.27 6.83
CA GLU A 159 -0.19 3.73 7.36
C GLU A 159 -0.39 4.80 8.43
N PHE A 160 0.38 4.71 9.51
CA PHE A 160 0.36 5.71 10.56
C PHE A 160 1.75 6.01 11.13
N PHE A 161 1.83 7.19 11.73
CA PHE A 161 2.97 7.63 12.53
C PHE A 161 2.44 8.23 13.83
N ASP A 162 2.81 7.61 14.96
CA ASP A 162 2.57 8.11 16.30
C ASP A 162 3.77 8.95 16.73
N GLU A 163 3.68 10.27 16.53
CA GLU A 163 4.76 11.21 16.86
C GLU A 163 5.18 11.14 18.33
N GLU A 164 4.22 10.96 19.25
CA GLU A 164 4.48 10.93 20.68
C GLU A 164 5.37 9.76 21.09
N ASN A 165 5.16 8.60 20.45
CA ASN A 165 5.88 7.36 20.76
C ASN A 165 7.00 7.06 19.76
N GLY A 166 7.12 7.83 18.67
CA GLY A 166 8.05 7.57 17.57
C GLY A 166 7.79 6.25 16.84
N VAL A 167 6.53 5.79 16.82
CA VAL A 167 6.14 4.49 16.25
C VAL A 167 5.50 4.70 14.88
N ASN A 168 5.97 3.98 13.86
CA ASN A 168 5.29 3.89 12.57
C ASN A 168 4.83 2.46 12.28
N GLY A 169 3.70 2.34 11.61
CA GLY A 169 3.14 1.03 11.27
C GLY A 169 2.19 1.10 10.08
N ILE A 170 1.85 -0.07 9.56
CA ILE A 170 0.87 -0.24 8.50
C ILE A 170 -0.12 -1.28 9.00
N ILE A 171 -1.38 -0.89 9.13
CA ILE A 171 -2.48 -1.78 9.51
C ILE A 171 -3.01 -2.45 8.24
N ASP A 172 -3.03 -3.79 8.19
CA ASP A 172 -3.48 -4.54 7.01
C ASP A 172 -4.92 -4.21 6.62
N CYS A 173 -5.82 -4.14 7.61
CA CYS A 173 -7.23 -3.83 7.41
C CYS A 173 -7.84 -3.11 8.62
N LEU A 174 -8.44 -1.96 8.38
CA LEU A 174 -9.22 -1.21 9.35
C LEU A 174 -10.68 -1.18 8.89
N ILE A 175 -11.61 -1.63 9.74
CA ILE A 175 -13.05 -1.67 9.48
C ILE A 175 -13.73 -0.62 10.33
N ILE A 176 -14.30 0.41 9.68
CA ILE A 176 -14.98 1.52 10.34
C ILE A 176 -16.50 1.24 10.30
N ARG A 177 -17.07 0.93 11.47
CA ARG A 177 -18.51 0.78 11.66
C ARG A 177 -19.09 1.98 12.38
N GLN A 178 -20.41 2.01 12.51
CA GLN A 178 -21.10 3.08 13.24
C GLN A 178 -20.71 3.12 14.73
N ASN A 179 -20.54 1.95 15.37
CA ASN A 179 -20.39 1.85 16.82
C ASN A 179 -19.01 1.35 17.29
N GLN A 180 -18.12 0.97 16.37
CA GLN A 180 -16.79 0.46 16.70
C GLN A 180 -15.86 0.56 15.50
N VAL A 181 -14.56 0.45 15.77
CA VAL A 181 -13.52 0.27 14.76
C VAL A 181 -12.83 -1.08 15.00
N ASP A 182 -12.74 -1.92 13.97
CA ASP A 182 -12.03 -3.19 14.04
C ASP A 182 -10.71 -3.10 13.28
N ILE A 183 -9.63 -3.51 13.93
CA ILE A 183 -8.31 -3.70 13.33
C ILE A 183 -8.17 -5.20 13.03
N VAL A 184 -7.85 -5.57 11.80
CA VAL A 184 -7.59 -6.96 11.42
C VAL A 184 -6.22 -7.04 10.79
N ASP A 185 -5.30 -7.75 11.45
CA ASP A 185 -3.97 -8.03 10.94
C ASP A 185 -3.93 -9.48 10.42
N PHE A 186 -3.54 -9.61 9.15
CA PHE A 186 -3.63 -10.86 8.41
C PHE A 186 -2.31 -11.62 8.49
N LYS A 187 -2.31 -12.75 9.21
CA LYS A 187 -1.17 -13.67 9.25
C LYS A 187 -1.36 -14.78 8.24
N LEU A 188 -0.24 -15.25 7.67
CA LEU A 188 -0.32 -16.34 6.68
C LEU A 188 -0.91 -17.62 7.30
N LYS A 189 -0.44 -18.03 8.49
CA LYS A 189 -0.87 -19.28 9.12
C LYS A 189 -0.91 -19.27 10.65
N ASN A 190 0.18 -18.85 11.31
CA ASN A 190 0.27 -18.86 12.78
C ASN A 190 -0.03 -17.46 13.32
N ILE A 191 -0.87 -17.37 14.37
CA ILE A 191 -1.21 -16.12 15.07
C ILE A 191 -0.67 -16.06 16.51
N ASN A 192 -0.14 -17.16 17.05
CA ASN A 192 0.24 -17.30 18.47
C ASN A 192 1.67 -16.80 18.74
N LYS A 193 2.01 -15.57 18.32
CA LYS A 193 3.30 -14.95 18.63
C LYS A 193 3.10 -13.66 19.43
N GLU A 194 3.89 -13.48 20.49
CA GLU A 194 3.88 -12.27 21.31
C GLU A 194 4.13 -11.00 20.48
N GLU A 195 5.07 -11.05 19.54
CA GLU A 195 5.35 -9.92 18.63
C GLU A 195 4.11 -9.46 17.84
N TYR A 196 3.18 -10.38 17.53
CA TYR A 196 1.95 -10.04 16.83
C TYR A 196 0.96 -9.33 17.74
N ILE A 197 0.90 -9.74 19.01
CA ILE A 197 0.09 -9.09 20.05
C ILE A 197 0.59 -7.66 20.27
N ASP A 198 1.90 -7.47 20.42
CA ASP A 198 2.52 -6.15 20.57
C ASP A 198 2.21 -5.25 19.37
N GLN A 199 2.30 -5.81 18.15
CA GLN A 199 1.99 -5.12 16.91
C GLN A 199 0.54 -4.64 16.87
N VAL A 200 -0.45 -5.52 17.09
CA VAL A 200 -1.86 -5.09 17.04
C VAL A 200 -2.25 -4.18 18.22
N ASN A 201 -1.61 -4.31 19.38
CA ASN A 201 -1.80 -3.39 20.50
C ASN A 201 -1.25 -2.00 20.18
N ALA A 202 -0.09 -1.88 19.52
CA ALA A 202 0.40 -0.60 19.02
C ALA A 202 -0.59 0.05 18.04
N TYR A 203 -1.21 -0.75 17.17
CA TYR A 203 -2.24 -0.29 16.23
C TYR A 203 -3.49 0.19 16.96
N ARG A 204 -3.98 -0.60 17.92
CA ARG A 204 -5.14 -0.25 18.74
C ARG A 204 -4.89 1.07 19.48
N ASN A 205 -3.75 1.21 20.14
CA ASN A 205 -3.41 2.41 20.90
C ASN A 205 -3.40 3.65 20.02
N TYR A 206 -2.81 3.56 18.83
CA TYR A 206 -2.83 4.67 17.88
C TYR A 206 -4.25 5.04 17.43
N ILE A 207 -5.05 4.05 16.99
CA ILE A 207 -6.41 4.30 16.50
C ILE A 207 -7.32 4.81 17.61
N SER A 208 -7.18 4.33 18.84
CA SER A 208 -7.94 4.79 20.01
C SER A 208 -7.69 6.27 20.33
N LYS A 209 -6.54 6.85 19.95
CA LYS A 209 -6.30 8.31 20.07
C LYS A 209 -7.10 9.11 19.04
N LEU A 210 -7.48 8.50 17.91
CA LEU A 210 -8.14 9.16 16.79
C LEU A 210 -9.67 9.11 16.85
N THR A 211 -10.26 8.26 17.70
CA THR A 211 -11.70 8.04 17.76
C THR A 211 -12.19 7.83 19.19
N SER A 212 -13.41 8.25 19.46
CA SER A 212 -14.12 7.92 20.71
C SER A 212 -14.85 6.58 20.65
N LEU A 213 -14.86 5.91 19.49
CA LEU A 213 -15.48 4.60 19.35
C LEU A 213 -14.60 3.50 19.97
N PRO A 214 -15.18 2.43 20.53
CA PRO A 214 -14.44 1.24 20.91
C PRO A 214 -13.60 0.70 19.74
N VAL A 215 -12.33 0.38 20.01
CA VAL A 215 -11.40 -0.20 19.04
C VAL A 215 -11.10 -1.64 19.44
N ARG A 216 -11.41 -2.58 18.55
CA ARG A 216 -11.10 -4.01 18.72
C ARG A 216 -9.99 -4.40 17.76
N ALA A 217 -9.12 -5.33 18.15
CA ALA A 217 -8.06 -5.80 17.27
C ALA A 217 -8.01 -7.31 17.19
N TYR A 218 -7.81 -7.81 15.98
CA TYR A 218 -7.89 -9.21 15.64
C TYR A 218 -6.65 -9.65 14.88
N LEU A 219 -6.15 -10.83 15.21
CA LEU A 219 -5.21 -11.59 14.39
C LEU A 219 -6.01 -12.63 13.61
N LEU A 220 -5.83 -12.69 12.29
CA LEU A 220 -6.55 -13.63 11.43
C LEU A 220 -5.58 -14.40 10.53
N ALA A 221 -5.58 -15.72 10.65
CA ALA A 221 -4.80 -16.63 9.82
C ALA A 221 -5.51 -16.94 8.49
N VAL A 222 -5.00 -16.44 7.36
CA VAL A 222 -5.67 -16.58 6.06
C VAL A 222 -5.73 -18.03 5.55
N VAL A 223 -4.77 -18.88 5.94
CA VAL A 223 -4.72 -20.30 5.53
C VAL A 223 -5.68 -21.18 6.33
N THR A 224 -5.87 -20.92 7.62
CA THR A 224 -6.69 -21.77 8.51
C THR A 224 -8.06 -21.17 8.81
N GLY A 225 -8.19 -19.83 8.80
CA GLY A 225 -9.37 -19.10 9.27
C GLY A 225 -9.42 -18.95 10.79
N GLU A 226 -8.35 -19.38 11.47
CA GLU A 226 -8.20 -19.14 12.89
C GLU A 226 -8.14 -17.63 13.14
N LYS A 227 -8.91 -17.17 14.11
CA LYS A 227 -9.05 -15.77 14.46
C LYS A 227 -9.04 -15.64 15.97
N GLU A 228 -8.30 -14.66 16.46
CA GLU A 228 -8.24 -14.32 17.87
C GLU A 228 -8.45 -12.81 18.05
N GLU A 229 -9.35 -12.43 18.96
CA GLU A 229 -9.44 -11.06 19.45
C GLU A 229 -8.37 -10.87 20.52
N VAL A 230 -7.50 -9.89 20.31
CA VAL A 230 -6.46 -9.56 21.29
C VAL A 230 -7.07 -8.60 22.31
N TYR A 231 -6.95 -8.93 23.59
CA TYR A 231 -7.34 -8.06 24.71
C TYR A 231 -6.09 -7.43 25.34
N GLU A 232 -6.27 -6.37 26.14
CA GLU A 232 -5.23 -5.88 27.06
C GLU A 232 -5.02 -6.83 28.23
#